data_AF-A0A428J9R2-F1
#
_entry.id   AF-A0A428J9R2-F1
#
_cell.length_a   1.000
_cell.length_b   1.000
_cell.length_c   1.000
_cell.angle_alpha   90.00
_cell.angle_beta   90.00
_cell.angle_gamma   90.00
#
_symmetry.space_group_name_H-M   'P 1'
#
loop_
_entity.id
_entity.type
_entity.pdbx_description
1 polymer ?
#
loop_
_entity_poly.entity_id
_entity_poly.type
_entity_poly.pdbx_seq_one_letter_code
_entity_poly.pdbx_strand_id
1 'polypeptide(L)'
;MITILEHIADFINASHNFILNLSNSTLQLSDKELHFWVIGIGSIVFFIIVDLLFRYIAKWTVTALSFIYAFTVVFFLVIVIEIEQGITNNGNVEVLDAALGLAGFLAFFILYVFAKGLYIFSQRIIDKVHEKKYFN
;
A
#
# COMPACT_ATOMS: atom_id res chain seq x y z
N MET A 1 8.55 0.11 26.02
CA MET A 1 7.50 0.32 25.00
C MET A 1 8.11 -0.07 23.66
N ILE A 2 7.88 -1.32 23.18
CA ILE A 2 8.06 -1.87 21.80
C ILE A 2 7.45 -3.32 21.74
N THR A 3 6.43 -3.67 22.55
CA THR A 3 5.94 -5.07 22.63
C THR A 3 5.37 -5.59 21.30
N ILE A 4 4.67 -4.77 20.52
CA ILE A 4 4.05 -5.21 19.26
C ILE A 4 5.09 -5.58 18.20
N LEU A 5 6.19 -4.83 18.11
CA LEU A 5 7.22 -5.09 17.10
C LEU A 5 7.95 -6.40 17.39
N GLU A 6 8.22 -6.67 18.67
CA GLU A 6 8.79 -7.94 19.13
C GLU A 6 7.87 -9.11 18.76
N HIS A 7 6.57 -8.98 18.98
CA HIS A 7 5.61 -10.05 18.64
C HIS A 7 5.53 -10.29 17.12
N ILE A 8 5.62 -9.24 16.31
CA ILE A 8 5.67 -9.35 14.85
C ILE A 8 6.97 -10.04 14.42
N ALA A 9 8.11 -9.64 14.99
CA ALA A 9 9.41 -10.23 14.70
C ALA A 9 9.43 -11.73 15.08
N ASP A 10 8.90 -12.09 16.24
CA ASP A 10 8.80 -13.48 16.69
C ASP A 10 7.92 -14.32 15.74
N PHE A 11 6.79 -13.76 15.30
CA PHE A 11 5.92 -14.43 14.33
C PHE A 11 6.61 -14.67 12.98
N ILE A 12 7.35 -13.67 12.47
CA ILE A 12 8.12 -13.80 11.22
C ILE A 12 9.21 -14.87 11.39
N ASN A 13 9.95 -14.84 12.50
CA ASN A 13 10.99 -15.82 12.80
C ASN A 13 10.43 -17.24 12.91
N ALA A 14 9.29 -17.42 13.58
CA ALA A 14 8.63 -18.72 13.69
C ALA A 14 8.21 -19.25 12.31
N SER A 15 7.67 -18.38 11.46
CA SER A 15 7.26 -18.72 10.09
C SER A 15 8.46 -19.13 9.23
N HIS A 16 9.55 -18.36 9.30
CA HIS A 16 10.80 -18.66 8.60
C HIS A 16 11.36 -20.03 9.01
N ASN A 17 11.43 -20.28 10.32
CA ASN A 17 11.95 -21.54 10.86
C ASN A 17 11.06 -22.73 10.49
N PHE A 18 9.74 -22.56 10.47
CA PHE A 18 8.80 -23.60 10.03
C PHE A 18 9.07 -24.02 8.58
N ILE A 19 9.18 -23.06 7.66
CA ILE A 19 9.43 -23.31 6.23
C ILE A 19 10.81 -23.97 6.03
N LEU A 20 11.82 -23.48 6.74
CA LEU A 20 13.19 -24.02 6.67
C LEU A 20 13.25 -25.47 7.17
N ASN A 21 12.60 -25.78 8.29
CA ASN A 21 12.52 -27.14 8.83
C ASN A 21 11.76 -28.10 7.89
N LEU A 22 10.68 -27.63 7.26
CA LEU A 22 9.95 -28.40 6.27
C LEU A 22 10.82 -28.72 5.05
N SER A 23 11.57 -27.74 4.54
CA SER A 23 12.51 -27.92 3.44
C SER A 23 13.60 -28.93 3.80
N ASN A 24 14.26 -28.77 4.95
CA ASN A 24 15.35 -29.64 5.39
C ASN A 24 14.92 -31.10 5.58
N SER A 25 13.67 -31.34 6.00
CA SER A 25 13.14 -32.69 6.25
C SER A 25 12.65 -33.42 4.99
N THR A 26 12.30 -32.69 3.92
CA THR A 26 11.64 -33.27 2.74
C THR A 26 12.35 -33.02 1.41
N LEU A 27 12.81 -31.80 1.17
CA LEU A 27 13.30 -31.34 -0.13
C LEU A 27 14.81 -31.05 -0.15
N GLN A 28 15.42 -30.81 1.02
CA GLN A 28 16.83 -30.48 1.22
C GLN A 28 17.32 -29.32 0.33
N LEU A 29 16.47 -28.32 0.10
CA LEU A 29 16.81 -27.17 -0.73
C LEU A 29 17.83 -26.27 -0.03
N SER A 30 18.75 -25.69 -0.81
CA SER A 30 19.57 -24.59 -0.33
C SER A 30 18.71 -23.35 -0.02
N ASP A 31 19.22 -22.45 0.80
CA ASP A 31 18.54 -21.20 1.16
C ASP A 31 18.10 -20.40 -0.08
N LYS A 32 18.95 -20.35 -1.12
CA LYS A 32 18.64 -19.65 -2.39
C LYS A 32 17.51 -20.31 -3.17
N GLU A 33 17.51 -21.64 -3.24
CA GLU A 33 16.47 -22.40 -3.93
C GLU A 33 15.14 -22.31 -3.18
N LEU A 34 15.18 -22.36 -1.85
CA LEU A 34 13.99 -22.19 -1.03
C LEU A 34 13.38 -20.80 -1.20
N HIS A 35 14.20 -19.74 -1.19
CA HIS A 35 13.73 -18.38 -1.49
C HIS A 35 13.11 -18.26 -2.87
N PHE A 36 13.70 -18.88 -3.89
CA PHE A 36 13.14 -18.88 -5.24
C PHE A 36 11.71 -19.45 -5.25
N TRP A 37 11.50 -20.61 -4.63
CA TRP A 37 10.18 -21.25 -4.61
C TRP A 37 9.18 -20.52 -3.72
N VAL A 38 9.59 -20.14 -2.50
CA VAL A 38 8.70 -19.49 -1.53
C VAL A 38 8.27 -18.11 -2.03
N ILE A 39 9.21 -17.29 -2.52
CA ILE A 39 8.89 -15.97 -3.05
C ILE A 39 8.18 -16.08 -4.40
N GLY A 40 8.62 -16.98 -5.28
CA GLY A 40 7.99 -17.20 -6.58
C GLY A 40 6.53 -17.62 -6.46
N ILE A 41 6.24 -18.71 -5.75
CA ILE A 41 4.88 -19.19 -5.56
C ILE A 41 4.08 -18.22 -4.69
N GLY A 42 4.67 -17.74 -3.59
CA GLY A 42 4.03 -16.81 -2.67
C GLY A 42 3.58 -15.52 -3.36
N SER A 43 4.41 -14.95 -4.24
CA SER A 43 4.07 -13.73 -4.98
C SER A 43 2.94 -13.94 -6.00
N ILE A 44 2.85 -15.10 -6.66
CA ILE A 44 1.72 -15.41 -7.55
C ILE A 44 0.41 -15.58 -6.78
N VAL A 45 0.45 -16.29 -5.65
CA VAL A 45 -0.73 -16.42 -4.77
C VAL A 45 -1.17 -15.05 -4.26
N PHE A 46 -0.22 -14.23 -3.81
CA PHE A 46 -0.48 -12.86 -3.37
C PHE A 46 -1.05 -12.00 -4.50
N PHE A 47 -0.49 -12.09 -5.71
CA PHE A 47 -1.01 -11.40 -6.89
C PHE A 47 -2.47 -11.75 -7.18
N ILE A 48 -2.84 -13.04 -7.13
CA ILE A 48 -4.23 -13.47 -7.33
C ILE A 48 -5.15 -12.84 -6.28
N ILE A 49 -4.75 -12.84 -5.01
CA ILE A 49 -5.53 -12.21 -3.93
C ILE A 49 -5.70 -10.72 -4.19
N VAL A 50 -4.62 -10.01 -4.51
CA VAL A 50 -4.64 -8.57 -4.79
C VAL A 50 -5.48 -8.26 -6.03
N ASP A 51 -5.38 -9.04 -7.10
CA ASP A 51 -6.19 -8.87 -8.31
C ASP A 51 -7.69 -9.01 -8.00
N LEU A 52 -8.08 -10.02 -7.21
CA LEU A 52 -9.47 -10.20 -6.79
C LEU A 52 -9.97 -9.02 -5.94
N LEU A 53 -9.17 -8.56 -4.98
CA LEU A 53 -9.48 -7.40 -4.15
C LEU A 53 -9.61 -6.12 -4.99
N PHE A 54 -8.70 -5.90 -5.93
CA PHE A 54 -8.67 -4.71 -6.77
C PHE A 54 -9.86 -4.69 -7.74
N ARG A 55 -10.24 -5.84 -8.31
CA ARG A 55 -11.48 -5.96 -9.08
C ARG A 55 -12.71 -5.63 -8.26
N TYR A 56 -12.75 -6.03 -6.99
CA TYR A 56 -13.85 -5.70 -6.10
C TYR A 56 -13.93 -4.20 -5.81
N ILE A 57 -12.79 -3.56 -5.49
CA ILE A 57 -12.70 -2.13 -5.16
C ILE A 57 -12.96 -1.26 -6.41
N ALA A 58 -12.48 -1.68 -7.58
CA ALA A 58 -12.67 -0.96 -8.84
C ALA A 58 -14.15 -0.83 -9.25
N LYS A 59 -15.05 -1.67 -8.72
CA LYS A 59 -16.51 -1.52 -8.90
C LYS A 59 -17.04 -0.20 -8.32
N TRP A 60 -16.37 0.35 -7.31
CA TRP A 60 -16.78 1.58 -6.64
C TRP A 60 -16.28 2.79 -7.42
N THR A 61 -14.96 2.98 -7.47
CA THR A 61 -14.33 4.02 -8.29
C THR A 61 -12.90 3.64 -8.67
N VAL A 62 -12.47 4.04 -9.86
CA VAL A 62 -11.05 3.97 -10.26
C VAL A 62 -10.19 4.83 -9.33
N THR A 63 -10.74 5.94 -8.79
CA THR A 63 -10.02 6.81 -7.84
C THR A 63 -9.62 6.11 -6.55
N ALA A 64 -10.44 5.19 -6.02
CA ALA A 64 -10.09 4.39 -4.86
C ALA A 64 -8.93 3.44 -5.16
N LEU A 65 -8.93 2.82 -6.34
CA LEU A 65 -7.83 1.97 -6.79
C LEU A 65 -6.52 2.76 -6.94
N SER A 66 -6.59 3.94 -7.58
CA SER A 66 -5.43 4.84 -7.71
C SER A 66 -4.90 5.29 -6.35
N PHE A 67 -5.79 5.56 -5.37
CA PHE A 67 -5.39 5.90 -4.01
C PHE A 67 -4.61 4.78 -3.34
N ILE A 68 -5.12 3.53 -3.37
CA ILE A 68 -4.45 2.38 -2.75
C ILE A 68 -3.06 2.17 -3.36
N TYR A 69 -2.95 2.24 -4.68
CA TYR A 69 -1.68 2.10 -5.37
C TYR A 69 -0.70 3.22 -4.99
N ALA A 70 -1.13 4.48 -5.07
CA ALA A 70 -0.29 5.62 -4.72
C ALA A 70 0.13 5.59 -3.25
N PHE A 71 -0.79 5.28 -2.33
CA PHE A 71 -0.51 5.16 -0.90
C PHE A 71 0.54 4.08 -0.63
N THR A 72 0.42 2.91 -1.30
CA THR A 72 1.41 1.83 -1.18
C THR A 72 2.80 2.29 -1.63
N VAL A 73 2.89 2.97 -2.77
CA VAL A 73 4.17 3.50 -3.27
C VAL A 73 4.76 4.53 -2.32
N VAL A 74 3.95 5.49 -1.84
CA VAL A 74 4.40 6.53 -0.90
C VAL A 74 4.85 5.91 0.42
N PHE A 75 4.15 4.87 0.92
CA PHE A 75 4.52 4.15 2.12
C PHE A 75 5.91 3.53 2.03
N PHE A 76 6.22 2.83 0.94
CA PHE A 76 7.57 2.30 0.75
C PHE A 76 8.60 3.41 0.54
N LEU A 77 8.24 4.49 -0.15
CA LEU A 77 9.14 5.60 -0.42
C LEU A 77 9.56 6.31 0.88
N VAL A 78 8.64 6.62 1.79
CA VAL A 78 9.00 7.27 3.07
C VAL A 78 9.91 6.39 3.91
N ILE A 79 9.65 5.07 3.95
CA ILE A 79 10.52 4.14 4.69
C ILE A 79 11.91 4.06 4.07
N VAL A 80 12.01 4.02 2.74
CA VAL A 80 13.31 3.98 2.04
C VAL A 80 14.10 5.27 2.31
N ILE A 81 13.44 6.43 2.37
CA ILE A 81 14.10 7.69 2.72
C ILE A 81 14.66 7.62 4.15
N GLU A 82 13.87 7.17 5.14
CA GLU A 82 14.35 7.05 6.53
C GLU A 82 15.55 6.10 6.65
N ILE A 83 15.51 4.96 5.94
CA ILE A 83 16.62 4.00 5.91
C ILE A 83 17.87 4.66 5.29
N GLU A 84 17.71 5.39 4.18
CA GLU A 84 18.81 6.07 3.51
C GLU A 84 19.44 7.13 4.42
N GLN A 85 18.64 7.94 5.12
CA GLN A 85 19.12 8.92 6.07
C GLN A 85 19.88 8.29 7.23
N GLY A 86 19.45 7.10 7.67
CA GLY A 86 20.16 6.31 8.69
C GLY A 86 21.51 5.78 8.24
N ILE A 87 21.65 5.44 6.96
CA ILE A 87 22.91 4.98 6.38
C ILE A 87 23.86 6.15 6.13
N THR A 88 23.35 7.27 5.60
CA THR A 88 24.16 8.43 5.23
C THR A 88 24.45 9.38 6.40
N ASN A 89 23.80 9.19 7.54
CA ASN A 89 23.80 10.11 8.69
C ASN A 89 23.35 11.53 8.30
N ASN A 90 22.57 11.68 7.23
CA ASN A 90 22.04 12.96 6.74
C ASN A 90 20.66 13.27 7.35
N GLY A 91 20.58 13.21 8.68
CA GLY A 91 19.35 13.43 9.44
C GLY A 91 19.25 12.48 10.63
N ASN A 92 18.23 12.70 11.47
CA ASN A 92 17.86 11.71 12.48
C ASN A 92 16.88 10.73 11.85
N VAL A 93 17.09 9.43 12.06
CA VAL A 93 16.09 8.43 11.68
C VAL A 93 14.98 8.45 12.71
N GLU A 94 13.84 9.03 12.35
CA GLU A 94 12.70 9.15 13.25
C GLU A 94 11.48 8.52 12.62
N VAL A 95 10.90 7.52 13.29
CA VAL A 95 9.64 6.88 12.85
C VAL A 95 8.51 7.92 12.67
N LEU A 96 8.61 9.04 13.39
CA LEU A 96 7.69 10.16 13.29
C LEU A 96 7.77 10.86 11.92
N ASP A 97 8.94 10.95 11.30
CA ASP A 97 9.12 11.61 10.00
C ASP A 97 8.45 10.82 8.87
N ALA A 98 8.59 9.49 8.87
CA ALA A 98 7.81 8.60 8.02
C ALA A 98 6.29 8.75 8.25
N ALA A 99 5.86 8.82 9.51
CA ALA A 99 4.44 8.99 9.85
C ALA A 99 3.89 10.34 9.37
N LEU A 100 4.68 11.42 9.48
CA LEU A 100 4.32 12.75 8.97
C LEU A 100 4.27 12.78 7.44
N GLY A 101 5.20 12.09 6.75
CA GLY A 101 5.15 11.93 5.30
C GLY A 101 3.85 11.26 4.83
N LEU A 102 3.44 10.19 5.51
CA LEU A 102 2.16 9.52 5.25
C LEU A 102 0.96 10.42 5.56
N ALA A 103 0.98 11.13 6.69
CA ALA A 103 -0.08 12.06 7.07
C ALA A 103 -0.23 13.19 6.04
N GLY A 104 0.87 13.72 5.52
CA GLY A 104 0.88 14.72 4.46
C GLY A 104 0.19 14.22 3.20
N PHE A 105 0.54 13.01 2.73
CA PHE A 105 -0.14 12.39 1.59
C PHE A 105 -1.66 12.28 1.80
N LEU A 106 -2.10 11.81 2.97
CA LEU A 106 -3.52 11.69 3.30
C LEU A 106 -4.23 13.05 3.30
N ALA A 107 -3.62 14.09 3.90
CA ALA A 107 -4.17 15.43 3.93
C ALA A 107 -4.36 16.02 2.52
N PHE A 108 -3.34 15.93 1.66
CA PHE A 108 -3.44 16.42 0.28
C PHE A 108 -4.43 15.60 -0.56
N PHE A 109 -4.54 14.29 -0.31
CA PHE A 109 -5.53 13.46 -0.98
C PHE A 109 -6.97 13.87 -0.63
N ILE A 110 -7.25 14.19 0.63
CA ILE A 110 -8.56 14.72 1.07
C ILE A 110 -8.89 16.02 0.33
N LEU A 111 -7.92 16.94 0.22
CA LEU A 111 -8.10 18.18 -0.54
C LEU A 111 -8.42 17.91 -2.02
N TYR A 112 -7.73 16.96 -2.64
CA TYR A 112 -8.01 16.53 -4.02
C TYR A 112 -9.43 15.97 -4.17
N VAL A 113 -9.87 15.07 -3.29
CA VAL A 113 -11.23 14.49 -3.33
C VAL A 113 -12.29 15.58 -3.16
N PHE A 114 -12.05 16.52 -2.25
CA PHE A 114 -12.94 17.66 -2.03
C PHE A 114 -13.06 18.55 -3.28
N ALA A 115 -11.93 18.92 -3.89
CA ALA A 115 -11.89 19.71 -5.12
C ALA A 115 -12.61 19.00 -6.29
N LYS A 116 -12.37 17.70 -6.46
CA LYS A 116 -13.05 16.87 -7.45
C LYS A 116 -14.56 16.81 -7.21
N GLY A 117 -14.98 16.69 -5.96
CA GLY A 117 -16.39 16.72 -5.56
C GLY A 117 -17.07 18.03 -5.94
N LEU A 118 -16.44 19.18 -5.66
CA LEU A 118 -16.93 20.50 -6.04
C LEU A 118 -17.05 20.66 -7.56
N TYR A 119 -16.06 20.18 -8.31
CA TYR A 119 -16.08 20.21 -9.77
C TYR A 119 -17.25 19.40 -10.36
N ILE A 120 -17.47 18.17 -9.88
CA ILE A 120 -18.60 17.35 -10.35
C ILE A 120 -19.93 17.99 -9.96
N PHE A 121 -20.02 18.59 -8.77
CA PHE A 121 -21.22 19.27 -8.31
C PHE A 121 -21.56 20.49 -9.16
N SER A 122 -20.56 21.32 -9.52
CA SER A 122 -20.78 22.50 -10.36
C SER A 122 -21.24 22.12 -11.77
N GLN A 123 -20.67 21.07 -12.36
CA GLN A 123 -21.13 20.54 -13.66
C GLN A 123 -22.60 20.09 -13.61
N ARG A 124 -23.00 19.35 -12.57
CA ARG A 124 -24.39 18.90 -12.42
C ARG A 124 -25.40 20.06 -12.31
N ILE A 125 -25.00 21.19 -11.73
CA ILE A 125 -25.86 22.39 -11.69
C ILE A 125 -25.99 22.99 -13.09
N ILE A 126 -24.88 23.13 -13.82
CA ILE A 126 -24.86 23.69 -15.18
C ILE A 126 -25.74 22.86 -16.12
N ASP A 127 -25.62 21.53 -16.09
CA ASP A 127 -26.40 20.63 -16.93
C ASP A 127 -27.90 20.76 -16.69
N LYS A 128 -28.32 20.83 -15.41
CA LYS A 128 -29.73 21.04 -15.04
C LYS A 128 -30.28 22.40 -15.50
N VAL A 129 -29.46 23.45 -15.45
CA VAL A 129 -29.85 24.78 -15.94
C VAL A 129 -29.99 24.78 -17.45
N HIS A 130 -29.10 24.09 -18.16
CA HIS A 130 -29.13 23.97 -19.60
C HIS A 130 -30.38 23.19 -20.07
N GLU A 131 -30.68 22.03 -19.46
CA GLU A 131 -31.84 21.21 -19.82
C GLU A 131 -33.18 21.94 -19.65
N LYS A 132 -33.32 22.74 -18.58
CA LYS A 132 -34.53 23.55 -18.32
C LYS A 132 -34.76 24.65 -19.36
N LYS A 133 -33.72 25.05 -20.11
CA LYS A 133 -33.79 26.10 -21.13
C LYS A 133 -34.28 25.59 -22.49
N TYR A 134 -34.27 24.28 -22.75
CA TYR A 134 -34.75 23.69 -24.02
C TYR A 134 -36.15 23.08 -23.94
N PHE A 135 -36.71 22.94 -22.73
CA PHE A 135 -38.05 22.39 -22.48
C PHE A 135 -39.07 23.44 -22.00
N ASN A 136 -38.69 24.71 -21.96
CA ASN A 136 -39.58 25.88 -21.80
C ASN A 136 -39.46 26.77 -23.03
#